data_AF-A0A5N9A9H2-F1
#
_entry.id   AF-A0A5N9A9H2-F1
#
_cell.length_a   1.000
_cell.length_b   1.000
_cell.length_c   1.000
_cell.angle_alpha   90.00
_cell.angle_beta   90.00
_cell.angle_gamma   90.00
#
_symmetry.space_group_name_H-M   'P 1'
#
loop_
_entity.id
_entity.type
_entity.pdbx_description
1 polymer ?
#
loop_
_entity_poly.entity_id
_entity_poly.type
_entity_poly.pdbx_seq_one_letter_code
_entity_poly.pdbx_strand_id
1 'polypeptide(L)'
;MKICSLLPSGTEILFALGLGDQVVGISDLCDYPPEATSKPVVSRSKVDPSVLSSEEVETAMLALLTRGENPYSLDQDWLIRESPDVILT
;
A
#
# COMPACT_ATOMS: atom_id res chain seq x y z
N MET A 1 -11.98 -14.82 -2.55
CA MET A 1 -10.58 -14.58 -2.95
C MET A 1 -9.99 -13.60 -1.95
N LYS A 2 -8.71 -13.72 -1.61
CA LYS A 2 -7.98 -12.80 -0.73
C LYS A 2 -7.13 -11.87 -1.60
N ILE A 3 -7.44 -10.58 -1.58
CA ILE A 3 -6.75 -9.56 -2.35
C ILE A 3 -5.94 -8.68 -1.40
N CYS A 4 -4.65 -8.53 -1.69
CA CYS A 4 -3.79 -7.55 -1.06
C CYS A 4 -3.55 -6.39 -2.04
N SER A 5 -3.98 -5.17 -1.70
CA SER A 5 -3.88 -4.01 -2.59
C SER A 5 -2.88 -2.99 -2.07
N LEU A 6 -1.72 -2.91 -2.70
CA LEU A 6 -0.61 -2.02 -2.31
C LEU A 6 -0.57 -0.72 -3.12
N LEU A 7 -1.61 -0.47 -3.91
CA LEU A 7 -1.74 0.69 -4.79
C LEU A 7 -3.05 1.44 -4.45
N PRO A 8 -3.01 2.74 -4.10
CA PRO A 8 -4.19 3.51 -3.72
C PRO A 8 -5.31 3.43 -4.77
N SER A 9 -5.01 3.79 -6.03
CA SER A 9 -5.98 3.72 -7.13
C SER A 9 -6.54 2.32 -7.36
N GLY A 10 -5.72 1.30 -7.13
CA GLY A 10 -6.12 -0.09 -7.16
C GLY A 10 -7.15 -0.44 -6.10
N THR A 11 -6.92 0.01 -4.87
CA THR A 11 -7.86 -0.13 -3.75
C THR A 11 -9.17 0.56 -4.08
N GLU A 12 -9.14 1.79 -4.58
CA GLU A 12 -10.34 2.54 -4.98
C GLU A 12 -11.16 1.79 -6.04
N ILE A 13 -10.51 1.24 -7.08
CA ILE A 13 -11.15 0.44 -8.12
C ILE A 13 -11.82 -0.80 -7.53
N LEU A 14 -11.14 -1.53 -6.64
CA LEU A 14 -11.69 -2.74 -6.01
C LEU A 14 -12.95 -2.43 -5.21
N PHE A 15 -12.94 -1.35 -4.43
CA PHE A 15 -14.12 -0.91 -3.68
C PHE A 15 -15.25 -0.44 -4.60
N ALA A 16 -14.94 0.31 -5.66
CA ALA A 16 -15.93 0.74 -6.66
C ALA A 16 -16.58 -0.44 -7.39
N LEU A 17 -15.87 -1.56 -7.54
CA LEU A 17 -16.37 -2.82 -8.11
C LEU A 17 -17.14 -3.71 -7.11
N GLY A 18 -17.30 -3.27 -5.85
CA GLY A 18 -17.95 -4.06 -4.80
C GLY A 18 -17.10 -5.22 -4.26
N LEU A 19 -15.78 -5.17 -4.47
CA LEU A 19 -14.83 -6.20 -4.02
C LEU A 19 -14.14 -5.87 -2.69
N GLY A 20 -14.58 -4.81 -1.99
CA GLY A 20 -13.96 -4.34 -0.73
C GLY A 20 -13.89 -5.40 0.38
N ASP A 21 -14.83 -6.34 0.43
CA ASP A 21 -14.82 -7.47 1.38
C ASP A 21 -13.70 -8.49 1.10
N GLN A 22 -13.24 -8.54 -0.15
CA GLN A 22 -12.13 -9.41 -0.57
C GLN A 22 -10.76 -8.77 -0.34
N VAL A 23 -10.71 -7.47 -0.06
CA VAL A 23 -9.48 -6.77 0.33
C VAL A 23 -9.14 -7.14 1.78
N VAL A 24 -8.03 -7.85 1.94
CA VAL A 24 -7.55 -8.35 3.25
C VAL A 24 -6.33 -7.60 3.77
N GLY A 25 -5.62 -6.86 2.92
CA GLY A 25 -4.48 -6.03 3.31
C GLY A 25 -4.26 -4.88 2.33
N ILE A 26 -3.75 -3.76 2.84
CA ILE A 26 -3.55 -2.52 2.09
C ILE A 26 -2.16 -1.88 2.35
N SER A 27 -1.77 -0.89 1.54
CA SER A 27 -0.68 0.03 1.91
C SER A 27 -1.16 1.15 2.84
N ASP A 28 -0.23 1.82 3.51
CA ASP A 28 -0.50 3.02 4.32
C ASP A 28 -1.03 4.21 3.51
N LEU A 29 -0.85 4.18 2.19
CA LEU A 29 -1.34 5.20 1.27
C LEU A 29 -2.77 4.91 0.78
N CYS A 30 -3.35 3.75 1.11
CA CYS A 30 -4.70 3.40 0.70
C CYS A 30 -5.73 3.91 1.73
N ASP A 31 -6.19 5.13 1.54
CA ASP A 31 -7.06 5.84 2.47
C ASP A 31 -8.51 6.04 1.97
N TYR A 32 -8.80 5.63 0.73
CA TYR A 32 -10.11 5.76 0.10
C TYR A 32 -10.63 4.43 -0.47
N PRO A 33 -11.94 4.13 -0.35
CA PRO A 33 -12.93 4.87 0.45
C PRO A 33 -12.65 4.73 1.96
N PRO A 34 -13.32 5.48 2.86
CA PRO A 34 -13.02 5.45 4.30
C PRO A 34 -13.02 4.05 4.91
N GLU A 35 -13.83 3.13 4.38
CA GLU A 35 -13.87 1.73 4.79
C GLU A 35 -12.54 0.99 4.54
N ALA A 36 -11.74 1.40 3.55
CA ALA A 36 -10.42 0.84 3.28
C ALA A 36 -9.47 1.04 4.47
N THR A 37 -9.58 2.15 5.20
CA THR A 37 -8.73 2.45 6.37
C THR A 37 -8.88 1.45 7.52
N SER A 38 -9.96 0.66 7.53
CA SER A 38 -10.17 -0.41 8.52
C SER A 38 -9.35 -1.67 8.23
N LYS A 39 -8.76 -1.78 7.03
CA LYS A 39 -7.99 -2.95 6.61
C LYS A 39 -6.58 -2.93 7.20
N PRO A 40 -5.97 -4.10 7.47
CA PRO A 40 -4.58 -4.18 7.89
C PRO A 40 -3.62 -3.51 6.92
N VAL A 41 -2.76 -2.63 7.42
CA VAL A 41 -1.65 -2.04 6.65
C VAL A 41 -0.48 -3.02 6.62
N VAL A 42 -0.13 -3.50 5.44
CA VAL A 42 0.89 -4.53 5.22
C VAL A 42 2.10 -4.00 4.46
N SER A 43 1.98 -2.83 3.82
CA SER A 43 3.08 -2.10 3.20
C SER A 43 3.08 -0.67 3.71
N ARG A 44 4.25 -0.16 4.07
CA ARG A 44 4.43 1.24 4.50
C ARG A 44 5.50 1.94 3.69
N SER A 45 5.19 3.14 3.21
CA SER A 45 6.17 4.03 2.60
C SER A 45 7.13 4.57 3.67
N LYS A 46 8.43 4.59 3.36
CA LYS A 46 9.44 5.28 4.19
C LYS A 46 9.41 6.80 3.98
N VAL A 47 8.71 7.26 2.95
CA VAL A 47 8.53 8.67 2.62
C VAL A 47 7.07 9.00 2.86
N ASP A 48 6.80 9.94 3.76
CA ASP A 48 5.44 10.37 4.09
C ASP A 48 5.03 11.54 3.16
N PRO A 49 4.11 11.30 2.20
CA PRO A 49 3.68 12.35 1.27
C PRO A 49 2.71 13.36 1.92
N SER A 50 2.22 13.12 3.14
CA SER A 50 1.28 14.03 3.82
C SER A 50 1.97 15.26 4.42
N VAL A 51 3.28 15.16 4.66
CA VAL A 51 4.09 16.22 5.29
C VAL A 51 5.14 16.82 4.34
N LEU A 52 5.32 16.23 3.16
CA LEU A 52 6.30 16.64 2.17
C LEU A 52 5.60 17.19 0.91
N SER A 53 6.22 18.15 0.25
CA SER A 53 5.84 18.54 -1.10
C SER A 53 6.18 17.43 -2.11
N SER A 54 5.53 17.44 -3.27
CA SER A 54 5.80 16.44 -4.32
C SER A 54 7.27 16.39 -4.75
N GLU A 55 7.94 17.54 -4.80
CA GLU A 55 9.37 17.64 -5.13
C GLU A 55 10.25 17.02 -4.04
N GLU A 56 9.91 17.24 -2.77
CA GLU A 56 10.61 16.63 -1.63
C GLU A 56 10.38 15.11 -1.57
N VAL A 57 9.17 14.64 -1.86
CA VAL A 57 8.86 13.21 -1.98
C VAL A 57 9.72 12.58 -3.07
N GLU A 58 9.75 13.16 -4.26
CA GLU A 58 10.55 12.66 -5.38
C GLU A 58 12.05 12.60 -5.01
N THR A 59 12.57 13.68 -4.42
CA THR A 59 13.96 13.76 -3.96
C THR A 59 14.27 12.67 -2.93
N ALA A 60 13.40 12.49 -1.92
CA ALA A 60 13.57 11.48 -0.88
C ALA A 60 13.52 10.05 -1.44
N MET A 61 12.60 9.78 -2.36
CA MET A 61 12.48 8.49 -3.04
C MET A 61 13.74 8.17 -3.87
N LEU A 62 14.21 9.12 -4.67
CA LEU A 62 15.45 8.98 -5.46
C LEU A 62 16.67 8.74 -4.57
N ALA A 63 16.76 9.43 -3.43
CA ALA A 63 17.85 9.23 -2.48
C ALA A 63 17.86 7.80 -1.89
N LEU A 64 16.69 7.23 -1.55
CA LEU A 64 16.57 5.85 -1.07
C LEU A 64 17.00 4.85 -2.15
N LEU A 65 16.49 5.01 -3.37
CA LEU A 65 16.80 4.14 -4.50
C LEU A 65 18.30 4.17 -4.84
N THR A 66 18.93 5.35 -4.83
CA THR A 66 20.35 5.51 -5.13
C THR A 66 21.24 4.82 -4.09
N ARG A 67 20.78 4.72 -2.83
CA ARG A 67 21.46 3.97 -1.76
C ARG A 67 21.17 2.47 -1.78
N GLY A 68 20.36 1.98 -2.72
CA GLY A 68 19.95 0.57 -2.79
C GLY A 68 18.97 0.17 -1.69
N GLU A 69 18.32 1.13 -1.05
CA GLU A 69 17.31 0.89 -0.03
C GLU A 69 15.92 0.73 -0.67
N ASN A 70 15.15 -0.25 -0.20
CA ASN A 70 13.74 -0.33 -0.59
C ASN A 70 12.96 0.84 0.06
N PRO A 71 12.26 1.68 -0.73
CA PRO A 71 11.46 2.79 -0.19
C PRO A 71 10.21 2.33 0.54
N TYR A 72 9.81 1.07 0.38
CA TYR A 72 8.68 0.46 1.08
C TYR A 72 9.17 -0.60 2.07
N SER A 73 8.47 -0.70 3.18
CA SER A 73 8.60 -1.79 4.15
C SER A 73 7.37 -2.69 4.04
N LEU A 74 7.60 -4.00 3.96
CA LEU A 74 6.55 -4.99 3.73
C LEU A 74 6.52 -5.99 4.89
N ASP A 75 5.33 -6.26 5.42
CA ASP A 75 5.11 -7.29 6.44
C ASP A 75 5.12 -8.68 5.79
N GLN A 76 6.31 -9.30 5.75
CA GLN A 76 6.51 -10.62 5.14
C GLN A 76 5.81 -11.73 5.93
N ASP A 77 5.81 -11.64 7.25
CA ASP A 77 5.17 -12.65 8.11
C ASP A 77 3.64 -12.65 7.90
N TRP A 78 3.05 -11.46 7.75
CA TRP A 78 1.66 -11.32 7.37
C TRP A 78 1.39 -11.92 5.99
N LEU A 79 2.23 -11.65 4.98
CA LEU A 79 2.04 -12.21 3.64
C LEU A 79 2.11 -13.73 3.61
N ILE A 80 3.05 -14.33 4.35
CA ILE A 80 3.17 -15.78 4.44
C ILE A 80 1.96 -16.38 5.16
N ARG A 81 1.53 -15.78 6.27
CA ARG A 81 0.38 -16.26 7.05
C ARG A 81 -0.93 -16.12 6.28
N GLU A 82 -1.18 -14.93 5.73
CA GLU A 82 -2.44 -14.63 5.05
C GLU A 82 -2.47 -15.13 3.62
N SER A 83 -1.33 -15.42 2.99
CA SER A 83 -1.21 -16.05 1.67
C SER A 83 -2.28 -15.55 0.67
N PRO A 84 -2.24 -14.25 0.27
CA PRO A 84 -3.24 -13.68 -0.63
C PRO A 84 -3.19 -14.35 -2.02
N ASP A 85 -4.34 -14.45 -2.66
CA ASP A 85 -4.47 -15.05 -4.00
C ASP A 85 -3.99 -14.07 -5.10
N VAL A 86 -4.14 -12.76 -4.85
CA VAL A 86 -3.77 -11.67 -5.76
C VAL A 86 -3.11 -10.55 -4.96
N ILE A 87 -2.00 -10.04 -5.48
CA ILE A 87 -1.37 -8.81 -5.00
C ILE A 87 -1.44 -7.78 -6.12
N LEU A 88 -1.98 -6.60 -5.82
CA LEU A 88 -2.07 -5.48 -6.74
C LEU A 88 -1.03 -4.43 -6.33
N THR A 89 -0.16 -4.02 -7.26
CA THR A 89 1.00 -3.13 -7.02
C THR A 89 1.14 -2.09 -8.10
#